data_AF-A0AAD8IDG6-F1
#
_entry.id   AF-A0AAD8IDG6-F1
#
_cell.length_a   1.000
_cell.length_b   1.000
_cell.length_c   1.000
_cell.angle_alpha   90.00
_cell.angle_beta   90.00
_cell.angle_gamma   90.00
#
_symmetry.space_group_name_H-M   'P 1'
#
loop_
_entity.id
_entity.type
_entity.pdbx_description
1 polymer ?
#
loop_
_entity_poly.entity_id
_entity_poly.type
_entity_poly.pdbx_seq_one_letter_code
_entity_poly.pdbx_strand_id
1 'polypeptide(L)'
;MSCAPSWDRESLIRELDYVGRIFRWSEDSKGRKLFWKCEEIIDKLKGGLTEPVVSRATADDSITSQNTASPSANYTGYPLLLMVYKAYEILSAFQDAMPEKQPDAPKDIKDGYHDEIPYVHSNTQSKKKRKRITMKEYYSYKLQVSKDEGLHVRLAGHLYQQYVVDAFSCIEQAHLWWLRTHQTELRSDLYSTVAKKYVSGESEISNVGKGFILPVNFLGSQRYMQQNFQDALAVYRAVGHPDIFLTISCNPLWDEILQMMKVVPGCSPQDSPDIVARVFHLKLEQLLDDIKKKNYFGTCLGVMYFVEFQKRGHDRATIEITSHKQKKEVEDEEAVDEINAYFDGRYICASEASYRIFGFPIHHRSISVVRLSFHFLVEKSCTFTENETLEKVVRCEKFKHSQLESFFILNRSDPNARQYTYDQILQHYVWNETDRIRTIRKKGKQIGRLLYTHHSAGELWYLRLLLSNIRGPTSFEALKTINGVQYRTF
;
A
#
# COMPACT_ATOMS: atom_id res chain seq x y z
N MET A 1 -28.25 -5.15 -37.81
CA MET A 1 -27.54 -5.14 -36.52
C MET A 1 -28.53 -4.69 -35.45
N SER A 2 -29.06 -5.60 -34.63
CA SER A 2 -29.82 -5.21 -33.44
C SER A 2 -28.85 -5.17 -32.27
N CYS A 3 -28.68 -3.98 -31.68
CA CYS A 3 -27.91 -3.81 -30.45
C CYS A 3 -28.59 -4.53 -29.28
N ALA A 4 -27.83 -4.80 -28.21
CA ALA A 4 -28.37 -5.38 -26.98
C ALA A 4 -29.54 -4.52 -26.44
N PRO A 5 -30.55 -5.10 -25.77
CA PRO A 5 -31.80 -4.42 -25.43
C PRO A 5 -31.68 -3.15 -24.56
N SER A 6 -30.50 -2.89 -23.98
CA SER A 6 -30.18 -1.69 -23.16
C SER A 6 -29.25 -0.69 -23.85
N TRP A 7 -28.87 -0.92 -25.11
CA TRP A 7 -28.05 -0.01 -25.91
C TRP A 7 -28.89 0.48 -27.08
N ASP A 8 -29.70 1.51 -26.84
CA ASP A 8 -30.36 2.18 -27.96
C ASP A 8 -29.30 2.82 -28.88
N ARG A 9 -29.70 3.02 -30.15
CA ARG A 9 -28.84 3.55 -31.22
C ARG A 9 -28.21 4.89 -30.83
N GLU A 10 -28.91 5.72 -30.08
CA GLU A 10 -28.44 7.03 -29.65
C GLU A 10 -27.39 6.96 -28.54
N SER A 11 -27.55 6.03 -27.60
CA SER A 11 -26.60 5.79 -26.50
C SER A 11 -25.27 5.28 -27.05
N LEU A 12 -25.31 4.41 -28.07
CA LEU A 12 -24.10 3.94 -28.73
C LEU A 12 -23.38 5.07 -29.51
N ILE A 13 -24.13 5.96 -30.17
CA ILE A 13 -23.56 7.14 -30.85
C ILE A 13 -22.90 8.09 -29.82
N ARG A 14 -23.53 8.31 -28.66
CA ARG A 14 -22.98 9.18 -27.59
C ARG A 14 -21.65 8.65 -27.04
N GLU A 15 -21.58 7.35 -26.78
CA GLU A 15 -20.35 6.71 -26.29
C GLU A 15 -19.23 6.73 -27.33
N LEU A 16 -19.55 6.46 -28.60
CA LEU A 16 -18.56 6.53 -29.67
C LEU A 16 -18.08 7.97 -29.95
N ASP A 17 -18.96 8.97 -29.84
CA ASP A 17 -18.60 10.39 -29.97
C ASP A 17 -17.69 10.84 -28.82
N TYR A 18 -17.96 10.36 -27.59
CA TYR A 18 -17.10 10.60 -26.43
C TYR A 18 -15.70 10.01 -26.61
N VAL A 19 -15.62 8.74 -27.04
CA VAL A 19 -14.34 8.09 -27.37
C VAL A 19 -13.63 8.80 -28.52
N GLY A 20 -14.35 9.20 -29.57
CA GLY A 20 -13.81 9.98 -30.69
C GLY A 20 -13.17 11.30 -30.23
N ARG A 21 -13.82 12.05 -29.34
CA ARG A 21 -13.28 13.31 -28.80
C ARG A 21 -11.98 13.14 -28.04
N ILE A 22 -11.82 12.03 -27.31
CA ILE A 22 -10.59 11.71 -26.57
C ILE A 22 -9.41 11.52 -27.54
N PHE A 23 -9.65 10.90 -28.70
CA PHE A 23 -8.60 10.54 -29.64
C PHE A 23 -8.44 11.50 -30.83
N ARG A 24 -9.27 12.56 -30.92
CA ARG A 24 -9.29 13.55 -32.02
C ARG A 24 -7.95 14.24 -32.28
N TRP A 25 -7.12 14.39 -31.25
CA TRP A 25 -5.80 15.01 -31.32
C TRP A 25 -4.65 14.05 -30.98
N SER A 26 -4.92 12.74 -31.04
CA SER A 26 -3.89 11.77 -30.70
C SER A 26 -2.77 11.77 -31.74
N GLU A 27 -1.54 12.05 -31.30
CA GLU A 27 -0.35 11.98 -32.17
C GLU A 27 0.11 10.53 -32.40
N ASP A 28 -0.37 9.57 -31.59
CA ASP A 28 -0.07 8.14 -31.74
C ASP A 28 -0.88 7.47 -32.87
N SER A 29 -0.21 6.56 -33.57
CA SER A 29 -0.75 5.80 -34.71
C SER A 29 -1.96 4.93 -34.35
N LYS A 30 -2.02 4.38 -33.12
CA LYS A 30 -3.17 3.57 -32.67
C LYS A 30 -4.34 4.44 -32.28
N GLY A 31 -4.09 5.57 -31.62
CA GLY A 31 -5.13 6.56 -31.29
C GLY A 31 -5.81 7.14 -32.53
N ARG A 32 -5.05 7.48 -33.58
CA ARG A 32 -5.64 7.93 -34.86
C ARG A 32 -6.52 6.88 -35.53
N LYS A 33 -6.09 5.61 -35.53
CA LYS A 33 -6.91 4.51 -36.08
C LYS A 33 -8.21 4.33 -35.30
N LEU A 34 -8.15 4.45 -33.97
CA LEU A 34 -9.32 4.34 -33.11
C LEU A 34 -10.31 5.50 -33.34
N PHE A 35 -9.79 6.73 -33.46
CA PHE A 35 -10.58 7.91 -33.80
C PHE A 35 -11.36 7.72 -35.11
N TRP A 36 -10.67 7.38 -36.20
CA TRP A 36 -11.32 7.18 -37.50
C TRP A 36 -12.33 6.03 -37.50
N LYS A 37 -12.08 4.98 -36.71
CA LYS A 37 -13.03 3.86 -36.57
C LYS A 37 -14.29 4.28 -35.81
N CYS A 38 -14.18 5.15 -34.81
CA CYS A 38 -15.33 5.68 -34.10
C CYS A 38 -16.18 6.57 -35.03
N GLU A 39 -15.57 7.48 -35.78
CA GLU A 39 -16.28 8.31 -36.77
C GLU A 39 -16.99 7.47 -37.84
N GLU A 40 -16.32 6.45 -38.40
CA GLU A 40 -16.89 5.53 -39.38
C GLU A 40 -18.14 4.80 -38.84
N ILE A 41 -18.09 4.35 -37.58
CA ILE A 41 -19.20 3.64 -36.94
C ILE A 41 -20.33 4.63 -36.59
N ILE A 42 -20.02 5.85 -36.15
CA ILE A 42 -21.01 6.91 -35.91
C ILE A 42 -21.75 7.26 -37.20
N ASP A 43 -21.06 7.39 -38.32
CA ASP A 43 -21.69 7.69 -39.62
C ASP A 43 -22.60 6.55 -40.09
N LYS A 44 -22.16 5.29 -39.94
CA LYS A 44 -23.00 4.10 -40.21
C LYS A 44 -24.19 4.00 -39.27
N LEU A 45 -24.02 4.45 -38.03
CA LEU A 45 -25.10 4.52 -37.06
C LEU A 45 -25.99 5.74 -37.26
N LYS A 46 -25.62 6.78 -38.01
CA LYS A 46 -26.49 7.92 -38.34
C LYS A 46 -27.22 7.72 -39.68
N GLY A 47 -26.55 7.19 -40.69
CA GLY A 47 -27.14 6.79 -41.97
C GLY A 47 -27.79 5.41 -41.88
N GLY A 48 -29.11 5.34 -41.70
CA GLY A 48 -29.83 4.08 -41.87
C GLY A 48 -29.65 3.56 -43.30
N LEU A 49 -29.38 2.25 -43.43
CA LEU A 49 -29.19 1.50 -44.69
C LEU A 49 -29.76 2.14 -45.96
N THR A 50 -28.88 2.75 -46.75
CA THR A 50 -28.96 2.75 -48.21
C THR A 50 -27.60 2.32 -48.76
N GLU A 51 -27.54 1.18 -49.44
CA GLU A 51 -26.37 0.80 -50.26
C GLU A 51 -26.34 1.63 -51.57
N PRO A 52 -25.31 1.51 -52.41
CA PRO A 52 -24.03 2.20 -52.30
C PRO A 52 -23.86 3.22 -53.45
N VAL A 53 -23.07 4.26 -53.23
CA VAL A 53 -22.46 5.01 -54.35
C VAL A 53 -20.97 4.70 -54.40
N VAL A 54 -20.58 4.15 -55.55
CA VAL A 54 -19.25 3.72 -55.97
C VAL A 54 -18.35 4.93 -56.31
N SER A 55 -17.02 4.66 -56.25
CA SER A 55 -15.87 5.37 -56.85
C SER A 55 -15.19 6.39 -55.91
N ARG A 56 -13.86 6.38 -55.66
CA ARG A 56 -12.63 5.88 -56.31
C ARG A 56 -11.56 5.79 -55.20
N ALA A 57 -10.46 5.02 -55.20
CA ALA A 57 -9.74 4.12 -56.11
C ALA A 57 -8.92 3.16 -55.21
N THR A 58 -8.97 1.83 -55.37
CA THR A 58 -8.11 0.98 -56.22
C THR A 58 -6.63 1.37 -56.33
N ALA A 59 -5.78 0.62 -55.64
CA ALA A 59 -4.75 -0.28 -56.19
C ALA A 59 -4.52 -1.37 -55.12
N ASP A 60 -4.42 -2.68 -55.35
CA ASP A 60 -4.55 -3.55 -56.51
C ASP A 60 -4.87 -4.97 -55.97
N ASP A 61 -5.69 -5.69 -56.73
CA ASP A 61 -5.77 -7.14 -56.97
C ASP A 61 -5.53 -8.23 -55.88
N SER A 62 -6.61 -9.00 -55.67
CA SER A 62 -6.73 -10.45 -56.00
C SER A 62 -7.23 -11.42 -54.90
N ILE A 63 -8.49 -11.90 -55.10
CA ILE A 63 -8.90 -13.32 -55.21
C ILE A 63 -8.77 -14.20 -53.93
N THR A 64 -9.74 -14.94 -53.39
CA THR A 64 -11.14 -15.36 -53.71
C THR A 64 -11.71 -16.10 -52.48
N SER A 65 -13.02 -15.96 -52.23
CA SER A 65 -14.02 -17.02 -51.93
C SER A 65 -13.77 -17.99 -50.75
N GLN A 66 -14.72 -18.46 -49.93
CA GLN A 66 -16.16 -18.64 -50.11
C GLN A 66 -16.75 -19.11 -48.74
N ASN A 67 -17.95 -18.60 -48.43
CA ASN A 67 -19.10 -19.20 -47.72
C ASN A 67 -18.96 -20.54 -46.96
N THR A 68 -19.58 -20.67 -45.78
CA THR A 68 -20.95 -21.23 -45.59
C THR A 68 -21.34 -21.47 -44.13
N ALA A 69 -22.62 -21.14 -43.84
CA ALA A 69 -23.60 -21.83 -42.99
C ALA A 69 -23.50 -21.91 -41.44
N SER A 70 -24.50 -21.29 -40.82
CA SER A 70 -25.06 -21.36 -39.45
C SER A 70 -25.74 -22.73 -39.13
N PRO A 71 -26.55 -22.87 -38.06
CA PRO A 71 -26.27 -22.80 -36.61
C PRO A 71 -26.81 -24.06 -35.85
N SER A 72 -26.30 -24.35 -34.65
CA SER A 72 -27.06 -25.17 -33.69
C SER A 72 -26.88 -24.64 -32.28
N ALA A 73 -27.99 -24.21 -31.70
CA ALA A 73 -28.12 -23.75 -30.34
C ALA A 73 -27.77 -24.86 -29.34
N ASN A 74 -27.14 -24.46 -28.24
CA ASN A 74 -27.52 -24.94 -26.91
C ASN A 74 -27.24 -23.83 -25.90
N TYR A 75 -28.33 -23.23 -25.45
CA TYR A 75 -28.40 -22.30 -24.33
C TYR A 75 -28.26 -23.07 -23.00
N THR A 76 -27.19 -22.79 -22.27
CA THR A 76 -27.07 -22.90 -20.80
C THR A 76 -25.89 -21.99 -20.43
N GLY A 77 -25.89 -21.03 -19.52
CA GLY A 77 -26.87 -20.51 -18.57
C GLY A 77 -26.30 -19.20 -17.99
N TYR A 78 -27.20 -18.40 -17.44
CA TYR A 78 -27.12 -17.01 -16.98
C TYR A 78 -25.89 -16.55 -16.16
N PRO A 79 -25.18 -15.49 -16.62
CA PRO A 79 -24.32 -14.64 -15.77
C PRO A 79 -25.05 -13.40 -15.20
N LEU A 80 -26.16 -12.97 -15.84
CA LEU A 80 -26.83 -11.69 -15.53
C LEU A 80 -27.74 -11.77 -14.29
N LEU A 81 -28.37 -12.92 -14.03
CA LEU A 81 -29.12 -13.14 -12.78
C LEU A 81 -28.17 -13.16 -11.57
N LEU A 82 -26.92 -13.61 -11.77
CA LEU A 82 -25.86 -13.59 -10.76
C LEU A 82 -25.31 -12.17 -10.50
N MET A 83 -25.39 -11.25 -11.46
CA MET A 83 -25.01 -9.84 -11.26
C MET A 83 -26.05 -9.06 -10.46
N VAL A 84 -27.34 -9.34 -10.67
CA VAL A 84 -28.43 -8.73 -9.86
C VAL A 84 -28.42 -9.30 -8.44
N TYR A 85 -28.19 -10.62 -8.27
CA TYR A 85 -27.96 -11.21 -6.95
C TYR A 85 -26.70 -10.67 -6.28
N LYS A 86 -25.60 -10.46 -7.03
CA LYS A 86 -24.37 -9.85 -6.47
C LYS A 86 -24.53 -8.38 -6.12
N ALA A 87 -25.32 -7.60 -6.85
CA ALA A 87 -25.63 -6.22 -6.47
C ALA A 87 -26.45 -6.18 -5.17
N TYR A 88 -27.36 -7.14 -4.97
CA TYR A 88 -28.11 -7.31 -3.73
C TYR A 88 -27.24 -7.86 -2.58
N GLU A 89 -26.31 -8.79 -2.84
CA GLU A 89 -25.30 -9.25 -1.88
C GLU A 89 -24.30 -8.14 -1.54
N ILE A 90 -23.95 -7.24 -2.47
CA ILE A 90 -23.09 -6.08 -2.22
C ILE A 90 -23.84 -5.05 -1.38
N LEU A 91 -25.14 -4.81 -1.63
CA LEU A 91 -25.98 -3.94 -0.80
C LEU A 91 -26.22 -4.53 0.60
N SER A 92 -26.44 -5.86 0.70
CA SER A 92 -26.53 -6.58 1.98
C SER A 92 -25.18 -6.59 2.70
N ALA A 93 -24.07 -6.84 1.99
CA ALA A 93 -22.72 -6.73 2.52
C ALA A 93 -22.35 -5.28 2.86
N PHE A 94 -22.98 -4.26 2.26
CA PHE A 94 -22.86 -2.87 2.69
C PHE A 94 -23.52 -2.64 4.06
N GLN A 95 -24.54 -3.43 4.41
CA GLN A 95 -25.19 -3.46 5.73
C GLN A 95 -24.48 -4.44 6.71
N ASP A 96 -23.92 -5.56 6.22
CA ASP A 96 -23.31 -6.64 7.02
C ASP A 96 -21.78 -6.45 7.22
N ALA A 97 -21.08 -5.77 6.30
CA ALA A 97 -19.69 -5.33 6.45
C ALA A 97 -19.59 -3.96 7.15
N MET A 98 -20.72 -3.41 7.60
CA MET A 98 -20.70 -2.47 8.71
C MET A 98 -20.14 -3.22 9.91
N PRO A 99 -19.18 -2.68 10.68
CA PRO A 99 -19.00 -3.18 12.03
C PRO A 99 -20.35 -3.03 12.73
N GLU A 100 -21.00 -4.16 13.03
CA GLU A 100 -22.30 -4.29 13.73
C GLU A 100 -22.21 -3.82 15.20
N LYS A 101 -21.30 -2.89 15.51
CA LYS A 101 -21.02 -2.37 16.84
C LYS A 101 -21.00 -0.86 16.80
N GLN A 102 -22.20 -0.33 16.78
CA GLN A 102 -22.50 1.06 17.11
C GLN A 102 -22.24 1.26 18.61
N PRO A 103 -21.32 2.15 19.03
CA PRO A 103 -21.46 2.71 20.37
C PRO A 103 -22.76 3.53 20.38
N ASP A 104 -23.65 3.28 21.34
CA ASP A 104 -24.71 4.24 21.62
C ASP A 104 -24.06 5.61 21.85
N ALA A 105 -24.56 6.63 21.18
CA ALA A 105 -24.00 7.98 21.25
C ALA A 105 -23.90 8.42 22.72
N PRO A 106 -22.70 8.76 23.24
CA PRO A 106 -22.61 9.47 24.52
C PRO A 106 -23.46 10.73 24.44
N LYS A 107 -24.33 10.94 25.44
CA LYS A 107 -25.26 12.08 25.48
C LYS A 107 -24.59 13.47 25.58
N ASP A 108 -23.25 13.51 25.63
CA ASP A 108 -22.44 14.72 25.82
C ASP A 108 -21.58 15.10 24.60
N ILE A 109 -22.03 14.80 23.36
CA ILE A 109 -21.36 15.24 22.11
C ILE A 109 -21.76 16.69 21.77
N LYS A 110 -21.50 17.65 22.66
CA LYS A 110 -21.66 19.09 22.35
C LYS A 110 -20.34 19.82 22.06
N ASP A 111 -19.19 19.27 22.50
CA ASP A 111 -17.91 20.01 22.52
C ASP A 111 -16.78 19.42 21.63
N GLY A 112 -17.10 18.60 20.64
CA GLY A 112 -16.08 18.01 19.75
C GLY A 112 -15.31 16.84 20.37
N TYR A 113 -14.14 16.48 19.83
CA TYR A 113 -13.33 15.38 20.34
C TYR A 113 -12.55 15.77 21.60
N HIS A 114 -12.53 14.90 22.60
CA HIS A 114 -11.61 14.94 23.74
C HIS A 114 -11.24 13.52 24.19
N ASP A 115 -10.10 13.35 24.87
CA ASP A 115 -9.55 12.01 25.19
C ASP A 115 -10.36 11.22 26.23
N GLU A 116 -11.28 11.87 26.92
CA GLU A 116 -12.12 11.25 27.94
C GLU A 116 -13.42 10.62 27.40
N ILE A 117 -13.66 10.61 26.08
CA ILE A 117 -14.87 10.01 25.52
C ILE A 117 -14.82 8.47 25.71
N PRO A 118 -15.75 7.87 26.48
CA PRO A 118 -15.76 6.44 26.75
C PRO A 118 -16.26 5.64 25.55
N TYR A 119 -15.79 4.40 25.43
CA TYR A 119 -16.45 3.41 24.61
C TYR A 119 -17.81 3.01 25.22
N VAL A 120 -18.89 3.20 24.48
CA VAL A 120 -20.20 2.66 24.85
C VAL A 120 -20.32 1.25 24.26
N HIS A 121 -20.65 0.27 25.11
CA HIS A 121 -20.68 -1.15 24.72
C HIS A 121 -21.96 -1.42 23.93
N SER A 122 -21.85 -1.89 22.68
CA SER A 122 -22.98 -2.56 22.02
C SER A 122 -23.14 -3.97 22.59
N ASN A 123 -24.38 -4.47 22.68
CA ASN A 123 -24.72 -5.77 23.26
C ASN A 123 -24.10 -6.99 22.53
N THR A 124 -23.39 -6.80 21.42
CA THR A 124 -22.76 -7.83 20.60
C THR A 124 -21.23 -7.83 20.76
N GLN A 125 -20.72 -8.54 21.77
CA GLN A 125 -19.37 -9.14 21.90
C GLN A 125 -18.05 -8.31 22.05
N SER A 126 -17.07 -9.02 22.63
CA SER A 126 -15.63 -8.78 22.86
C SER A 126 -15.24 -7.54 23.67
N LYS A 127 -14.73 -7.75 24.90
CA LYS A 127 -14.06 -6.72 25.71
C LYS A 127 -12.91 -6.10 24.90
N LYS A 128 -13.11 -4.92 24.31
CA LYS A 128 -12.00 -4.14 23.75
C LYS A 128 -11.02 -3.83 24.89
N LYS A 129 -9.72 -4.01 24.65
CA LYS A 129 -8.67 -3.68 25.64
C LYS A 129 -8.67 -2.20 26.03
N ARG A 130 -9.13 -1.32 25.14
CA ARG A 130 -9.12 0.14 25.29
C ARG A 130 -10.48 0.63 25.79
N LYS A 131 -10.46 1.50 26.82
CA LYS A 131 -11.67 2.06 27.47
C LYS A 131 -12.20 3.34 26.81
N ARG A 132 -11.34 4.07 26.09
CA ARG A 132 -11.65 5.36 25.44
C ARG A 132 -11.55 5.23 23.93
N ILE A 133 -12.34 6.03 23.21
CA ILE A 133 -12.26 6.11 21.74
C ILE A 133 -11.05 6.94 21.31
N THR A 134 -10.50 6.64 20.14
CA THR A 134 -9.45 7.47 19.54
C THR A 134 -10.03 8.57 18.67
N MET A 135 -9.26 9.64 18.46
CA MET A 135 -9.60 10.72 17.53
C MET A 135 -9.97 10.19 16.13
N LYS A 136 -9.22 9.21 15.63
CA LYS A 136 -9.52 8.56 14.35
C LYS A 136 -10.87 7.86 14.35
N GLU A 137 -11.19 7.10 15.40
CA GLU A 137 -12.49 6.40 15.53
C GLU A 137 -13.64 7.40 15.66
N TYR A 138 -13.44 8.49 16.40
CA TYR A 138 -14.42 9.57 16.53
C TYR A 138 -14.75 10.23 15.18
N TYR A 139 -13.73 10.67 14.43
CA TYR A 139 -13.97 11.28 13.12
C TYR A 139 -14.45 10.27 12.09
N SER A 140 -13.99 9.02 12.14
CA SER A 140 -14.54 7.95 11.29
C SER A 140 -16.04 7.77 11.50
N TYR A 141 -16.50 7.85 12.75
CA TYR A 141 -17.93 7.81 13.10
C TYR A 141 -18.65 9.07 12.62
N LYS A 142 -18.10 10.27 12.89
CA LYS A 142 -18.74 11.55 12.50
C LYS A 142 -18.84 11.75 10.98
N LEU A 143 -17.95 11.15 10.21
CA LEU A 143 -18.04 11.13 8.74
C LEU A 143 -18.97 10.04 8.20
N GLN A 144 -19.69 9.28 9.03
CA GLN A 144 -20.74 8.39 8.53
C GLN A 144 -22.02 9.18 8.23
N VAL A 145 -22.88 8.61 7.40
CA VAL A 145 -24.23 9.13 7.18
C VAL A 145 -25.16 8.34 8.10
N SER A 146 -25.69 9.01 9.13
CA SER A 146 -26.75 8.48 9.98
C SER A 146 -28.08 9.12 9.61
N LYS A 147 -29.18 8.36 9.72
CA LYS A 147 -30.54 8.88 9.47
C LYS A 147 -31.00 9.82 10.60
N ASP A 148 -30.41 9.68 11.78
CA ASP A 148 -30.82 10.39 13.01
C ASP A 148 -29.98 11.63 13.30
N GLU A 149 -28.91 11.88 12.53
CA GLU A 149 -28.07 13.08 12.64
C GLU A 149 -28.35 14.07 11.49
N GLY A 150 -28.37 15.37 11.79
CA GLY A 150 -28.64 16.39 10.77
C GLY A 150 -27.50 16.53 9.75
N LEU A 151 -27.85 16.78 8.47
CA LEU A 151 -26.89 16.90 7.35
C LEU A 151 -26.20 18.27 7.23
N HIS A 152 -26.44 19.18 8.17
CA HIS A 152 -25.96 20.57 8.17
C HIS A 152 -24.47 20.74 7.82
N VAL A 153 -23.59 19.93 8.41
CA VAL A 153 -22.13 19.99 8.13
C VAL A 153 -21.82 19.60 6.68
N ARG A 154 -22.52 18.60 6.12
CA ARG A 154 -22.30 18.10 4.75
C ARG A 154 -22.80 19.05 3.68
N LEU A 155 -23.92 19.72 3.95
CA LEU A 155 -24.52 20.72 3.06
C LEU A 155 -23.62 21.95 2.86
N ALA A 156 -22.57 22.10 3.66
CA ALA A 156 -21.62 23.19 3.56
C ALA A 156 -20.61 23.05 2.38
N GLY A 157 -20.67 21.95 1.62
CA GLY A 157 -19.90 21.77 0.38
C GLY A 157 -18.38 21.82 0.60
N HIS A 158 -17.71 22.82 0.03
CA HIS A 158 -16.27 23.04 0.24
C HIS A 158 -15.86 23.16 1.72
N LEU A 159 -16.71 23.73 2.58
CA LEU A 159 -16.44 23.80 4.02
C LEU A 159 -16.44 22.41 4.66
N TYR A 160 -17.27 21.48 4.17
CA TYR A 160 -17.22 20.09 4.61
C TYR A 160 -15.91 19.42 4.20
N GLN A 161 -15.46 19.66 2.96
CA GLN A 161 -14.16 19.14 2.49
C GLN A 161 -13.00 19.66 3.36
N GLN A 162 -13.05 20.95 3.73
CA GLN A 162 -12.07 21.54 4.65
C GLN A 162 -12.15 20.87 6.03
N TYR A 163 -13.35 20.71 6.60
CA TYR A 163 -13.55 20.01 7.86
C TYR A 163 -12.94 18.60 7.88
N VAL A 164 -13.08 17.83 6.79
CA VAL A 164 -12.47 16.50 6.64
C VAL A 164 -10.94 16.57 6.63
N VAL A 165 -10.36 17.53 5.91
CA VAL A 165 -8.90 17.72 5.84
C VAL A 165 -8.34 18.17 7.20
N ASP A 166 -9.02 19.09 7.89
CA ASP A 166 -8.63 19.56 9.21
C ASP A 166 -8.70 18.42 10.24
N ALA A 167 -9.77 17.62 10.23
CA ALA A 167 -9.90 16.45 11.08
C ALA A 167 -8.75 15.44 10.87
N PHE A 168 -8.39 15.15 9.61
CA PHE A 168 -7.27 14.27 9.32
C PHE A 168 -5.93 14.87 9.78
N SER A 169 -5.74 16.18 9.58
CA SER A 169 -4.53 16.89 9.99
C SER A 169 -4.35 16.82 11.51
N CYS A 170 -5.42 17.00 12.30
CA CYS A 170 -5.38 16.81 13.75
C CYS A 170 -5.01 15.37 14.15
N ILE A 171 -5.57 14.36 13.47
CA ILE A 171 -5.24 12.94 13.73
C ILE A 171 -3.75 12.66 13.45
N GLU A 172 -3.23 13.10 12.31
CA GLU A 172 -1.82 12.91 11.95
C GLU A 172 -0.90 13.69 12.90
N GLN A 173 -1.25 14.92 13.25
CA GLN A 173 -0.50 15.71 14.21
C GLN A 173 -0.45 15.04 15.59
N ALA A 174 -1.58 14.49 16.07
CA ALA A 174 -1.63 13.73 17.31
C ALA A 174 -0.75 12.46 17.26
N HIS A 175 -0.76 11.74 16.13
CA HIS A 175 0.12 10.58 15.94
C HIS A 175 1.60 10.97 15.92
N LEU A 176 1.96 12.05 15.22
CA LEU A 176 3.33 12.57 15.17
C LEU A 176 3.79 13.10 16.53
N TRP A 177 2.91 13.79 17.25
CA TRP A 177 3.17 14.23 18.61
C TRP A 177 3.40 13.06 19.55
N TRP A 178 2.59 12.00 19.43
CA TRP A 178 2.80 10.76 20.17
C TRP A 178 4.16 10.15 19.84
N LEU A 179 4.52 10.03 18.55
CA LEU A 179 5.84 9.56 18.13
C LEU A 179 6.95 10.43 18.71
N ARG A 180 6.83 11.75 18.67
CA ARG A 180 7.81 12.69 19.22
C ARG A 180 7.98 12.54 20.74
N THR A 181 6.88 12.38 21.48
CA THR A 181 6.91 12.29 22.94
C THR A 181 7.24 10.89 23.47
N HIS A 182 7.03 9.85 22.67
CA HIS A 182 7.23 8.44 23.06
C HIS A 182 8.40 7.76 22.33
N GLN A 183 9.06 8.42 21.35
CA GLN A 183 10.31 7.92 20.76
C GLN A 183 11.52 8.08 21.66
N THR A 184 11.49 9.01 22.62
CA THR A 184 12.55 9.14 23.63
C THR A 184 12.73 7.84 24.42
N GLU A 185 11.68 7.03 24.55
CA GLU A 185 11.76 5.72 25.20
C GLU A 185 12.44 4.63 24.36
N LEU A 186 12.69 4.80 23.05
CA LEU A 186 13.23 3.73 22.19
C LEU A 186 14.41 4.24 21.36
N ARG A 187 15.62 3.92 21.81
CA ARG A 187 16.87 4.22 21.11
C ARG A 187 17.39 3.00 20.37
N SER A 188 18.12 3.22 19.27
CA SER A 188 18.83 2.17 18.53
C SER A 188 20.25 2.60 18.20
N ASP A 189 21.22 1.73 18.49
CA ASP A 189 22.64 1.90 18.13
C ASP A 189 23.28 0.53 17.87
N LEU A 190 24.53 0.48 17.42
CA LEU A 190 25.31 -0.76 17.27
C LEU A 190 25.79 -1.26 18.65
N TYR A 191 25.71 -2.56 18.88
CA TYR A 191 26.21 -3.22 20.10
C TYR A 191 27.66 -2.87 20.39
N SER A 192 28.50 -2.80 19.35
CA SER A 192 29.91 -2.44 19.47
C SER A 192 30.09 -1.01 19.99
N THR A 193 29.28 -0.06 19.53
CA THR A 193 29.28 1.33 20.02
C THR A 193 28.82 1.39 21.48
N VAL A 194 27.70 0.74 21.80
CA VAL A 194 27.14 0.67 23.16
C VAL A 194 28.13 0.02 24.14
N ALA A 195 28.76 -1.09 23.74
CA ALA A 195 29.74 -1.80 24.56
C ALA A 195 31.02 -1.00 24.77
N LYS A 196 31.51 -0.26 23.75
CA LYS A 196 32.67 0.63 23.90
C LYS A 196 32.39 1.77 24.88
N LYS A 197 31.20 2.38 24.81
CA LYS A 197 30.79 3.46 25.74
C LYS A 197 30.64 2.98 27.18
N TYR A 198 30.13 1.76 27.37
CA TYR A 198 30.12 1.12 28.69
C TYR A 198 31.53 0.92 29.24
N VAL A 199 32.48 0.44 28.41
CA VAL A 199 33.87 0.23 28.81
C VAL A 199 34.60 1.55 29.10
N SER A 200 34.25 2.65 28.42
CA SER A 200 34.83 3.97 28.66
C SER A 200 34.27 4.71 29.89
N GLY A 201 33.30 4.11 30.60
CA GLY A 201 32.76 4.67 31.86
C GLY A 201 31.67 5.73 31.69
N GLU A 202 31.17 5.96 30.47
CA GLU A 202 30.02 6.83 30.25
C GLU A 202 28.75 6.14 30.76
N SER A 203 28.04 6.79 31.69
CA SER A 203 26.84 6.23 32.33
C SER A 203 25.54 6.79 31.76
N GLU A 204 25.62 7.89 30.99
CA GLU A 204 24.45 8.58 30.45
C GLU A 204 24.12 8.14 29.03
N ILE A 205 22.88 7.68 28.86
CA ILE A 205 22.35 7.11 27.61
C ILE A 205 21.72 8.20 26.72
N SER A 206 21.48 9.39 27.29
CA SER A 206 20.89 10.57 26.65
C SER A 206 21.58 10.98 25.34
N ASN A 207 22.91 10.83 25.29
CA ASN A 207 23.75 11.21 24.15
C ASN A 207 24.06 10.04 23.18
N VAL A 208 23.33 8.92 23.27
CA VAL A 208 23.61 7.69 22.51
C VAL A 208 22.41 7.27 21.66
N GLY A 209 22.43 7.57 20.36
CA GLY A 209 21.39 7.19 19.39
C GLY A 209 21.00 8.36 18.47
N LYS A 210 20.42 8.05 17.31
CA LYS A 210 19.92 9.08 16.38
C LYS A 210 18.65 9.76 16.92
N GLY A 211 18.44 11.04 16.60
CA GLY A 211 17.24 11.83 16.91
C GLY A 211 15.96 11.33 16.24
N PHE A 212 14.85 12.10 16.33
CA PHE A 212 13.48 11.70 15.94
C PHE A 212 13.39 11.11 14.51
N ILE A 213 13.34 9.78 14.41
CA ILE A 213 13.22 9.04 13.15
C ILE A 213 11.78 8.59 12.95
N LEU A 214 11.14 8.96 11.83
CA LEU A 214 9.82 8.42 11.53
C LEU A 214 9.91 6.91 11.29
N PRO A 215 9.07 6.09 11.95
CA PRO A 215 9.16 4.66 11.79
C PRO A 215 8.68 4.23 10.39
N VAL A 216 9.15 3.07 9.94
CA VAL A 216 8.83 2.52 8.60
C VAL A 216 7.33 2.27 8.41
N ASN A 217 6.56 2.13 9.48
CA ASN A 217 5.10 1.97 9.44
C ASN A 217 4.33 3.31 9.35
N PHE A 218 5.02 4.45 9.43
CA PHE A 218 4.37 5.75 9.32
C PHE A 218 4.05 6.07 7.86
N LEU A 219 2.76 6.05 7.55
CA LEU A 219 2.22 6.10 6.20
C LEU A 219 2.57 7.41 5.46
N GLY A 220 3.43 7.30 4.45
CA GLY A 220 3.88 8.41 3.62
C GLY A 220 5.19 9.05 4.08
N SER A 221 5.84 8.53 5.14
CA SER A 221 7.24 8.86 5.40
C SER A 221 8.15 8.41 4.25
N GLN A 222 9.30 9.05 4.10
CA GLN A 222 10.32 8.64 3.13
C GLN A 222 10.71 7.16 3.30
N ARG A 223 10.86 6.70 4.56
CA ARG A 223 11.19 5.31 4.90
C ARG A 223 10.09 4.34 4.52
N TYR A 224 8.83 4.72 4.75
CA TYR A 224 7.67 3.93 4.31
C TYR A 224 7.67 3.73 2.78
N MET A 225 7.89 4.81 2.03
CA MET A 225 7.93 4.76 0.56
C MET A 225 9.11 3.93 0.04
N GLN A 226 10.30 4.14 0.59
CA GLN A 226 11.50 3.35 0.25
C GLN A 226 11.32 1.86 0.58
N GLN A 227 10.71 1.54 1.72
CA GLN A 227 10.43 0.16 2.12
C GLN A 227 9.46 -0.50 1.14
N ASN A 228 8.36 0.16 0.79
CA ASN A 228 7.38 -0.37 -0.17
C ASN A 228 8.01 -0.65 -1.54
N PHE A 229 8.84 0.27 -2.03
CA PHE A 229 9.57 0.10 -3.28
C PHE A 229 10.52 -1.11 -3.23
N GLN A 230 11.36 -1.19 -2.21
CA GLN A 230 12.32 -2.30 -2.06
C GLN A 230 11.61 -3.66 -1.90
N ASP A 231 10.49 -3.69 -1.18
CA ASP A 231 9.72 -4.91 -1.01
C ASP A 231 9.00 -5.31 -2.31
N ALA A 232 8.53 -4.37 -3.12
CA ALA A 232 7.98 -4.65 -4.45
C ALA A 232 9.04 -5.28 -5.36
N LEU A 233 10.27 -4.77 -5.34
CA LEU A 233 11.40 -5.39 -6.07
C LEU A 233 11.73 -6.80 -5.57
N ALA A 234 11.61 -7.06 -4.27
CA ALA A 234 11.82 -8.41 -3.73
C ALA A 234 10.74 -9.38 -4.21
N VAL A 235 9.48 -8.94 -4.30
CA VAL A 235 8.42 -9.74 -4.93
C VAL A 235 8.72 -10.00 -6.40
N TYR A 236 9.11 -8.97 -7.15
CA TYR A 236 9.47 -9.09 -8.57
C TYR A 236 10.59 -10.13 -8.78
N ARG A 237 11.63 -10.10 -7.95
CA ARG A 237 12.71 -11.10 -7.99
C ARG A 237 12.23 -12.53 -7.70
N ALA A 238 11.27 -12.69 -6.78
CA ALA A 238 10.84 -14.01 -6.32
C ALA A 238 9.71 -14.64 -7.15
N VAL A 239 8.86 -13.82 -7.78
CA VAL A 239 7.68 -14.27 -8.54
C VAL A 239 7.85 -14.04 -10.03
N GLY A 240 8.58 -13.00 -10.43
CA GLY A 240 8.70 -12.55 -11.81
C GLY A 240 8.02 -11.20 -12.05
N HIS A 241 7.96 -10.80 -13.31
CA HIS A 241 7.32 -9.56 -13.73
C HIS A 241 5.79 -9.61 -13.64
N PRO A 242 5.11 -8.47 -13.41
CA PRO A 242 3.65 -8.44 -13.50
C PRO A 242 3.21 -8.68 -14.95
N ASP A 243 2.28 -9.61 -15.14
CA ASP A 243 1.68 -9.88 -16.46
C ASP A 243 0.65 -8.82 -16.86
N ILE A 244 0.02 -8.19 -15.87
CA ILE A 244 -1.09 -7.26 -16.05
C ILE A 244 -0.84 -6.01 -15.20
N PHE A 245 -1.01 -4.84 -15.81
CA PHE A 245 -1.04 -3.55 -15.13
C PHE A 245 -2.42 -2.92 -15.34
N LEU A 246 -3.16 -2.69 -14.25
CA LEU A 246 -4.51 -2.12 -14.28
C LEU A 246 -4.57 -0.84 -13.46
N THR A 247 -5.23 0.16 -14.04
CA THR A 247 -5.58 1.40 -13.35
C THR A 247 -7.10 1.47 -13.26
N ILE A 248 -7.62 1.61 -12.04
CA ILE A 248 -9.03 1.94 -11.79
C ILE A 248 -9.11 3.38 -11.31
N SER A 249 -9.90 4.20 -12.01
CA SER A 249 -10.20 5.57 -11.61
C SER A 249 -11.60 5.61 -11.01
N CYS A 250 -11.77 6.36 -9.93
CA CYS A 250 -13.09 6.56 -9.35
C CYS A 250 -13.98 7.34 -10.32
N ASN A 251 -15.19 6.82 -10.57
CA ASN A 251 -16.21 7.53 -11.33
C ASN A 251 -17.30 8.06 -10.37
N PRO A 252 -17.46 9.39 -10.23
CA PRO A 252 -18.50 9.99 -9.40
C PRO A 252 -19.94 9.62 -9.82
N LEU A 253 -20.12 9.11 -11.05
CA LEU A 253 -21.40 8.66 -11.61
C LEU A 253 -21.69 7.18 -11.35
N TRP A 254 -20.91 6.48 -10.53
CA TRP A 254 -21.28 5.12 -10.12
C TRP A 254 -22.62 5.10 -9.40
N ASP A 255 -23.45 4.11 -9.74
CA ASP A 255 -24.81 3.98 -9.22
C ASP A 255 -24.85 3.99 -7.69
N GLU A 256 -23.88 3.37 -7.02
CA GLU A 256 -23.80 3.36 -5.56
C GLU A 256 -23.62 4.78 -4.98
N ILE A 257 -22.84 5.63 -5.65
CA ILE A 257 -22.66 7.04 -5.24
C ILE A 257 -23.97 7.79 -5.48
N LEU A 258 -24.57 7.65 -6.66
CA LEU A 258 -25.82 8.32 -7.02
C LEU A 258 -26.99 7.89 -6.12
N GLN A 259 -27.03 6.63 -5.72
CA GLN A 259 -28.00 6.12 -4.75
C GLN A 259 -27.78 6.75 -3.37
N MET A 260 -26.53 6.88 -2.92
CA MET A 260 -26.24 7.59 -1.68
C MET A 260 -26.63 9.07 -1.75
N MET A 261 -26.47 9.74 -2.89
CA MET A 261 -26.92 11.13 -3.06
C MET A 261 -28.43 11.31 -2.86
N LYS A 262 -29.25 10.28 -3.10
CA LYS A 262 -30.70 10.32 -2.80
C LYS A 262 -30.97 10.35 -1.30
N VAL A 263 -30.08 9.80 -0.48
CA VAL A 263 -30.19 9.76 0.99
C VAL A 263 -29.65 11.04 1.63
N VAL A 264 -28.72 11.74 0.95
CA VAL A 264 -28.17 13.04 1.37
C VAL A 264 -28.61 14.17 0.43
N PRO A 265 -29.89 14.61 0.50
CA PRO A 265 -30.42 15.61 -0.42
C PRO A 265 -29.61 16.91 -0.33
N GLY A 266 -29.33 17.53 -1.47
CA GLY A 266 -28.59 18.80 -1.57
C GLY A 266 -27.06 18.67 -1.60
N CYS A 267 -26.51 17.46 -1.44
CA CYS A 267 -25.07 17.21 -1.61
C CYS A 267 -24.76 16.74 -3.04
N SER A 268 -23.58 17.09 -3.55
CA SER A 268 -23.04 16.53 -4.79
C SER A 268 -21.98 15.45 -4.48
N PRO A 269 -21.68 14.53 -5.42
CA PRO A 269 -20.56 13.61 -5.28
C PRO A 269 -19.22 14.31 -5.04
N GLN A 270 -19.01 15.48 -5.66
CA GLN A 270 -17.81 16.29 -5.50
C GLN A 270 -17.67 16.83 -4.08
N ASP A 271 -18.79 17.12 -3.44
CA ASP A 271 -18.86 17.60 -2.06
C ASP A 271 -18.86 16.47 -1.02
N SER A 272 -18.94 15.21 -1.45
CA SER A 272 -19.03 14.05 -0.55
C SER A 272 -17.81 13.12 -0.67
N PRO A 273 -16.59 13.60 -0.33
CA PRO A 273 -15.36 12.83 -0.50
C PRO A 273 -15.35 11.54 0.32
N ASP A 274 -16.08 11.50 1.42
CA ASP A 274 -16.23 10.34 2.29
C ASP A 274 -17.01 9.21 1.62
N ILE A 275 -18.11 9.55 0.92
CA ILE A 275 -18.93 8.58 0.16
C ILE A 275 -18.12 8.07 -1.04
N VAL A 276 -17.48 8.97 -1.77
CA VAL A 276 -16.63 8.64 -2.93
C VAL A 276 -15.49 7.70 -2.52
N ALA A 277 -14.77 8.00 -1.44
CA ALA A 277 -13.68 7.17 -0.93
C ALA A 277 -14.14 5.75 -0.54
N ARG A 278 -15.32 5.64 0.10
CA ARG A 278 -15.90 4.34 0.48
C ARG A 278 -16.30 3.51 -0.73
N VAL A 279 -17.03 4.10 -1.68
CA VAL A 279 -17.44 3.36 -2.89
C VAL A 279 -16.23 2.94 -3.70
N PHE A 280 -15.23 3.82 -3.84
CA PHE A 280 -13.96 3.46 -4.50
C PHE A 280 -13.27 2.28 -3.83
N HIS A 281 -13.15 2.30 -2.49
CA HIS A 281 -12.55 1.20 -1.75
C HIS A 281 -13.29 -0.14 -2.02
N LEU A 282 -14.62 -0.12 -2.00
CA LEU A 282 -15.43 -1.31 -2.22
C LEU A 282 -15.33 -1.83 -3.66
N LYS A 283 -15.31 -0.95 -4.66
CA LYS A 283 -15.05 -1.33 -6.06
C LYS A 283 -13.65 -1.92 -6.23
N LEU A 284 -12.66 -1.37 -5.55
CA LEU A 284 -11.29 -1.91 -5.55
C LEU A 284 -11.24 -3.30 -4.92
N GLU A 285 -11.89 -3.52 -3.76
CA GLU A 285 -11.95 -4.84 -3.14
C GLU A 285 -12.68 -5.86 -4.02
N GLN A 286 -13.79 -5.47 -4.64
CA GLN A 286 -14.51 -6.32 -5.58
C GLN A 286 -13.62 -6.71 -6.78
N LEU A 287 -12.88 -5.76 -7.35
CA LEU A 287 -11.94 -6.03 -8.44
C LEU A 287 -10.84 -7.00 -8.00
N LEU A 288 -10.27 -6.82 -6.80
CA LEU A 288 -9.25 -7.71 -6.25
C LEU A 288 -9.76 -9.12 -6.03
N ASP A 289 -11.00 -9.26 -5.54
CA ASP A 289 -11.66 -10.54 -5.37
C ASP A 289 -11.93 -11.22 -6.71
N ASP A 290 -12.32 -10.47 -7.73
CA ASP A 290 -12.54 -10.99 -9.07
C ASP A 290 -11.24 -11.50 -9.71
N ILE A 291 -10.13 -10.76 -9.53
CA ILE A 291 -8.81 -11.17 -10.00
C ILE A 291 -8.31 -12.41 -9.24
N LYS A 292 -8.46 -12.46 -7.92
CA LYS A 292 -7.89 -13.52 -7.08
C LYS A 292 -8.72 -14.80 -7.06
N LYS A 293 -10.05 -14.69 -7.04
CA LYS A 293 -10.96 -15.82 -6.74
C LYS A 293 -11.68 -16.34 -7.98
N LYS A 294 -11.98 -15.49 -8.96
CA LYS A 294 -12.83 -15.88 -10.12
C LYS A 294 -12.03 -16.41 -11.32
N ASN A 295 -10.70 -16.48 -11.23
CA ASN A 295 -9.80 -17.06 -12.24
C ASN A 295 -9.98 -16.52 -13.67
N TYR A 296 -10.51 -15.29 -13.85
CA TYR A 296 -10.68 -14.69 -15.18
C TYR A 296 -9.36 -14.53 -15.94
N PHE A 297 -8.25 -14.32 -15.21
CA PHE A 297 -6.90 -14.16 -15.75
C PHE A 297 -6.00 -15.38 -15.42
N GLY A 298 -6.60 -16.53 -15.09
CA GLY A 298 -5.87 -17.69 -14.59
C GLY A 298 -5.50 -17.60 -13.11
N THR A 299 -4.51 -18.38 -12.67
CA THR A 299 -4.10 -18.43 -11.26
C THR A 299 -3.28 -17.21 -10.87
N CYS A 300 -3.84 -16.37 -10.00
CA CYS A 300 -3.15 -15.20 -9.48
C CYS A 300 -2.04 -15.58 -8.48
N LEU A 301 -0.76 -15.43 -8.86
CA LEU A 301 0.39 -15.68 -7.99
C LEU A 301 0.65 -14.57 -6.97
N GLY A 302 0.31 -13.33 -7.31
CA GLY A 302 0.50 -12.18 -6.44
C GLY A 302 -0.21 -10.94 -6.94
N VAL A 303 -0.66 -10.10 -6.01
CA VAL A 303 -1.23 -8.79 -6.30
C VAL A 303 -0.53 -7.74 -5.47
N MET A 304 -0.16 -6.64 -6.11
CA MET A 304 0.32 -5.43 -5.47
C MET A 304 -0.47 -4.25 -6.04
N TYR A 305 -0.89 -3.32 -5.18
CA TYR A 305 -1.50 -2.08 -5.62
C TYR A 305 -1.07 -0.93 -4.72
N PHE A 306 -1.15 0.28 -5.27
CA PHE A 306 -1.11 1.52 -4.55
C PHE A 306 -2.28 2.41 -5.00
N VAL A 307 -2.84 3.17 -4.07
CA VAL A 307 -3.87 4.17 -4.33
C VAL A 307 -3.19 5.53 -4.34
N GLU A 308 -3.39 6.29 -5.40
CA GLU A 308 -2.87 7.65 -5.53
C GLU A 308 -4.03 8.63 -5.72
N PHE A 309 -3.88 9.84 -5.18
CA PHE A 309 -4.86 10.91 -5.28
C PHE A 309 -4.29 12.03 -6.15
N GLN A 310 -4.74 12.11 -7.41
CA GLN A 310 -4.07 12.90 -8.47
C GLN A 310 -4.29 14.42 -8.42
N LYS A 311 -4.65 15.01 -7.29
CA LYS A 311 -4.69 16.48 -7.19
C LYS A 311 -3.29 16.99 -6.88
N ARG A 312 -2.57 17.46 -7.91
CA ARG A 312 -1.39 18.30 -7.73
C ARG A 312 -1.84 19.55 -6.96
N GLY A 313 -1.21 19.81 -5.82
CA GLY A 313 -1.35 21.11 -5.16
C GLY A 313 -0.83 22.23 -6.07
N HIS A 314 -0.92 23.48 -5.60
CA HIS A 314 -0.33 24.62 -6.32
C HIS A 314 1.17 24.42 -6.52
N ASP A 315 1.70 24.92 -7.64
CA ASP A 315 3.12 24.82 -7.97
C ASP A 315 3.98 25.36 -6.81
N ARG A 316 4.84 24.51 -6.24
CA ARG A 316 5.71 24.87 -5.13
C ARG A 316 7.15 24.52 -5.47
N ALA A 317 8.03 25.53 -5.40
CA ALA A 317 9.47 25.34 -5.48
C ALA A 317 10.07 25.52 -4.07
N THR A 318 10.80 24.51 -3.60
CA THR A 318 11.68 24.66 -2.43
C THR A 318 13.09 24.86 -2.96
N ILE A 319 13.70 26.02 -2.67
CA ILE A 319 15.07 26.34 -3.08
C ILE A 319 15.95 26.24 -1.84
N GLU A 320 16.82 25.23 -1.81
CA GLU A 320 17.84 25.08 -0.78
C GLU A 320 19.16 25.64 -1.32
N ILE A 321 19.64 26.75 -0.73
CA ILE A 321 20.91 27.38 -1.10
C ILE A 321 21.95 26.92 -0.08
N THR A 322 22.70 25.88 -0.41
CA THR A 322 23.87 25.46 0.36
C THR A 322 25.12 26.18 -0.15
N SER A 323 25.73 26.99 0.71
CA SER A 323 27.06 27.54 0.44
C SER A 323 28.10 26.43 0.59
N HIS A 324 29.03 26.32 -0.35
CA HIS A 324 30.24 25.49 -0.20
C HIS A 324 31.10 26.06 0.93
N LYS A 325 30.74 25.77 2.19
CA LYS A 325 31.72 25.83 3.26
C LYS A 325 32.70 24.68 3.01
N GLN A 326 33.99 25.05 2.95
CA GLN A 326 35.10 24.09 2.93
C GLN A 326 34.81 22.99 3.96
N LYS A 327 35.06 21.73 3.58
CA LYS A 327 34.95 20.57 4.47
C LYS A 327 35.56 20.89 5.83
N LYS A 328 34.73 21.24 6.80
CA LYS A 328 35.09 21.12 8.21
C LYS A 328 35.02 19.64 8.52
N GLU A 329 36.18 19.04 8.75
CA GLU A 329 36.24 17.76 9.43
C GLU A 329 35.60 17.95 10.81
N VAL A 330 34.55 17.17 11.10
CA VAL A 330 33.83 17.09 12.39
C VAL A 330 32.99 18.31 12.75
N GLU A 331 31.86 18.50 12.06
CA GLU A 331 30.66 19.09 12.67
C GLU A 331 29.54 18.05 12.50
N ASP A 332 28.86 17.71 13.60
CA ASP A 332 27.68 16.84 13.62
C ASP A 332 26.79 17.18 12.43
N GLU A 333 26.50 16.20 11.56
CA GLU A 333 25.38 16.35 10.61
C GLU A 333 24.16 16.71 11.45
N GLU A 334 23.70 17.97 11.37
CA GLU A 334 22.51 18.41 12.09
C GLU A 334 21.41 17.38 11.83
N ALA A 335 20.95 16.75 12.91
CA ALA A 335 19.99 15.67 12.79
C ALA A 335 18.73 16.19 12.09
N VAL A 336 18.51 15.74 10.86
CA VAL A 336 17.33 16.12 10.08
C VAL A 336 16.09 15.73 10.88
N ASP A 337 15.28 16.72 11.25
CA ASP A 337 13.99 16.49 11.89
C ASP A 337 13.01 15.93 10.83
N GLU A 338 12.92 14.59 10.76
CA GLU A 338 12.04 13.90 9.81
C GLU A 338 10.56 14.29 9.99
N ILE A 339 10.15 14.78 11.18
CA ILE A 339 8.78 15.23 11.45
C ILE A 339 8.54 16.59 10.80
N ASN A 340 9.47 17.55 10.94
CA ASN A 340 9.33 18.86 10.28
C ASN A 340 9.42 18.70 8.75
N ALA A 341 10.35 17.89 8.25
CA ALA A 341 10.45 17.58 6.82
C ALA A 341 9.19 16.91 6.26
N TYR A 342 8.45 16.13 7.08
CA TYR A 342 7.16 15.56 6.70
C TYR A 342 6.06 16.61 6.55
N PHE A 343 6.07 17.68 7.35
CA PHE A 343 5.10 18.78 7.26
C PHE A 343 5.41 19.73 6.09
N ASP A 344 6.68 20.04 5.85
CA ASP A 344 7.12 21.12 4.94
C ASP A 344 6.86 20.87 3.45
N GLY A 345 6.10 19.84 3.04
CA GLY A 345 5.84 19.58 1.62
C GLY A 345 4.67 18.72 1.24
N ARG A 346 3.73 18.42 2.16
CA ARG A 346 2.63 17.51 1.85
C ARG A 346 1.32 18.24 1.56
N TYR A 347 0.77 17.98 0.37
CA TYR A 347 -0.61 18.32 0.03
C TYR A 347 -1.51 17.12 0.32
N ILE A 348 -2.65 17.35 0.95
CA ILE A 348 -3.66 16.32 1.23
C ILE A 348 -5.00 16.85 0.72
N CYS A 349 -5.67 16.07 -0.14
CA CYS A 349 -7.03 16.39 -0.58
C CYS A 349 -8.07 15.73 0.33
N ALA A 350 -9.32 16.22 0.29
CA ALA A 350 -10.39 15.70 1.12
C ALA A 350 -10.67 14.20 0.86
N SER A 351 -10.52 13.72 -0.38
CA SER A 351 -10.65 12.30 -0.70
C SER A 351 -9.55 11.44 -0.06
N GLU A 352 -8.29 11.91 -0.06
CA GLU A 352 -7.20 11.22 0.63
C GLU A 352 -7.44 11.22 2.14
N ALA A 353 -7.82 12.37 2.70
CA ALA A 353 -8.14 12.53 4.12
C ALA A 353 -9.28 11.57 4.55
N SER A 354 -10.39 11.52 3.81
CA SER A 354 -11.47 10.56 4.07
C SER A 354 -10.98 9.11 4.02
N TYR A 355 -10.25 8.74 2.96
CA TYR A 355 -9.73 7.39 2.77
C TYR A 355 -8.81 6.97 3.94
N ARG A 356 -7.99 7.91 4.43
CA ARG A 356 -7.07 7.73 5.57
C ARG A 356 -7.80 7.66 6.91
N ILE A 357 -8.79 8.51 7.14
CA ILE A 357 -9.63 8.50 8.36
C ILE A 357 -10.32 7.14 8.48
N PHE A 358 -10.94 6.63 7.41
CA PHE A 358 -11.55 5.31 7.41
C PHE A 358 -10.55 4.15 7.55
N GLY A 359 -9.25 4.42 7.38
CA GLY A 359 -8.20 3.42 7.53
C GLY A 359 -8.10 2.44 6.38
N PHE A 360 -8.59 2.82 5.20
CA PHE A 360 -8.48 1.98 4.02
C PHE A 360 -7.01 1.84 3.58
N PRO A 361 -6.57 0.64 3.14
CA PRO A 361 -5.19 0.44 2.72
C PRO A 361 -4.86 1.25 1.47
N ILE A 362 -3.86 2.12 1.56
CA ILE A 362 -3.31 2.84 0.39
C ILE A 362 -2.40 1.94 -0.41
N HIS A 363 -1.56 1.14 0.27
CA HIS A 363 -0.70 0.16 -0.37
C HIS A 363 -1.07 -1.22 0.13
N HIS A 364 -1.01 -2.20 -0.77
CA HIS A 364 -1.25 -3.59 -0.43
C HIS A 364 -0.38 -4.49 -1.27
N ARG A 365 -0.03 -5.62 -0.68
CA ARG A 365 0.71 -6.70 -1.31
C ARG A 365 0.25 -8.01 -0.72
N SER A 366 -0.10 -8.98 -1.58
CA SER A 366 -0.55 -10.30 -1.14
C SER A 366 0.58 -11.18 -0.60
N ILE A 367 1.83 -10.91 -0.99
CA ILE A 367 3.01 -11.67 -0.56
C ILE A 367 3.74 -10.92 0.55
N SER A 368 3.88 -11.56 1.70
CA SER A 368 4.58 -10.96 2.83
C SER A 368 6.09 -10.93 2.58
N VAL A 369 6.70 -9.76 2.75
CA VAL A 369 8.15 -9.55 2.63
C VAL A 369 8.68 -9.17 4.00
N VAL A 370 9.75 -9.84 4.41
CA VAL A 370 10.41 -9.63 5.70
C VAL A 370 11.81 -9.11 5.45
N ARG A 371 12.13 -7.98 6.08
CA ARG A 371 13.46 -7.37 6.01
C ARG A 371 14.41 -8.12 6.93
N LEU A 372 15.38 -8.81 6.33
CA LEU A 372 16.44 -9.55 7.03
C LEU A 372 17.62 -8.63 7.31
N SER A 373 17.94 -8.46 8.59
CA SER A 373 19.18 -7.84 9.00
C SER A 373 20.36 -8.81 8.87
N PHE A 374 21.53 -8.25 8.62
CA PHE A 374 22.81 -8.94 8.61
C PHE A 374 23.87 -7.95 9.09
N HIS A 375 24.95 -8.48 9.65
CA HIS A 375 26.00 -7.71 10.33
C HIS A 375 27.29 -8.51 10.33
N PHE A 376 28.43 -7.86 10.58
CA PHE A 376 29.65 -8.57 10.93
C PHE A 376 29.57 -9.16 12.34
N LEU A 377 30.51 -10.05 12.65
CA LEU A 377 30.65 -10.58 14.01
C LEU A 377 30.72 -9.42 15.02
N VAL A 378 29.89 -9.45 16.06
CA VAL A 378 29.83 -8.44 17.15
C VAL A 378 29.20 -7.07 16.76
N GLU A 379 28.72 -6.88 15.53
CA GLU A 379 28.08 -5.62 15.08
C GLU A 379 26.55 -5.69 15.02
N LYS A 380 25.91 -6.43 15.93
CA LYS A 380 24.44 -6.46 15.99
C LYS A 380 23.87 -5.12 16.44
N SER A 381 22.74 -4.72 15.86
CA SER A 381 22.01 -3.53 16.34
C SER A 381 21.26 -3.88 17.63
N CYS A 382 21.38 -3.00 18.63
CA CYS A 382 20.67 -3.06 19.89
C CYS A 382 19.56 -2.01 19.91
N THR A 383 18.39 -2.40 20.39
CA THR A 383 17.35 -1.45 20.80
C THR A 383 17.24 -1.48 22.31
N PHE A 384 17.21 -0.31 22.94
CA PHE A 384 17.11 -0.16 24.39
C PHE A 384 16.29 1.07 24.74
N THR A 385 15.79 1.13 25.98
CA THR A 385 15.06 2.29 26.47
C THR A 385 15.93 3.19 27.33
N GLU A 386 15.54 4.46 27.46
CA GLU A 386 16.20 5.43 28.35
C GLU A 386 16.31 4.96 29.80
N ASN A 387 15.36 4.12 30.24
CA ASN A 387 15.27 3.62 31.61
C ASN A 387 16.12 2.35 31.84
N GLU A 388 16.76 1.79 30.81
CA GLU A 388 17.64 0.63 30.94
C GLU A 388 19.08 1.05 31.15
N THR A 389 19.80 0.43 32.09
CA THR A 389 21.24 0.68 32.22
C THR A 389 22.03 0.06 31.07
N LEU A 390 23.12 0.70 30.64
CA LEU A 390 24.02 0.15 29.62
C LEU A 390 24.49 -1.27 29.98
N GLU A 391 24.75 -1.54 31.26
CA GLU A 391 25.10 -2.88 31.75
C GLU A 391 24.01 -3.91 31.44
N LYS A 392 22.75 -3.60 31.74
CA LYS A 392 21.60 -4.47 31.46
C LYS A 392 21.48 -4.72 29.95
N VAL A 393 21.60 -3.67 29.13
CA VAL A 393 21.51 -3.77 27.66
C VAL A 393 22.63 -4.65 27.11
N VAL A 394 23.88 -4.41 27.51
CA VAL A 394 25.04 -5.20 27.06
C VAL A 394 24.89 -6.66 27.50
N ARG A 395 24.52 -6.91 28.77
CA ARG A 395 24.33 -8.26 29.30
C ARG A 395 23.20 -9.01 28.60
N CYS A 396 22.05 -8.38 28.43
CA CYS A 396 20.90 -8.99 27.77
C CYS A 396 21.19 -9.25 26.29
N GLU A 397 21.86 -8.31 25.61
CA GLU A 397 22.09 -8.45 24.17
C GLU A 397 23.18 -9.46 23.88
N LYS A 398 24.23 -9.57 24.71
CA LYS A 398 25.36 -10.50 24.50
C LYS A 398 24.93 -11.92 24.14
N PHE A 399 23.88 -12.45 24.77
CA PHE A 399 23.41 -13.82 24.59
C PHE A 399 22.24 -13.98 23.60
N LYS A 400 21.68 -12.89 23.07
CA LYS A 400 20.62 -12.99 22.05
C LYS A 400 21.22 -13.27 20.69
N HIS A 401 20.71 -14.32 20.05
CA HIS A 401 21.03 -14.63 18.66
C HIS A 401 20.28 -13.71 17.70
N SER A 402 20.99 -13.14 16.75
CA SER A 402 20.37 -12.40 15.64
C SER A 402 19.67 -13.35 14.66
N GLN A 403 18.88 -12.79 13.75
CA GLN A 403 18.29 -13.58 12.65
C GLN A 403 19.35 -14.25 11.78
N LEU A 404 20.53 -13.65 11.62
CA LEU A 404 21.61 -14.23 10.82
C LEU A 404 22.31 -15.36 11.59
N GLU A 405 22.59 -15.16 12.87
CA GLU A 405 23.24 -16.19 13.69
C GLU A 405 22.35 -17.43 13.84
N SER A 406 21.04 -17.24 14.01
CA SER A 406 20.10 -18.35 14.05
C SER A 406 19.97 -19.07 12.70
N PHE A 407 20.40 -18.46 11.58
CA PHE A 407 20.41 -19.12 10.27
C PHE A 407 21.59 -20.10 10.21
N PHE A 408 22.75 -19.67 10.71
CA PHE A 408 23.91 -20.54 10.86
C PHE A 408 23.65 -21.70 11.81
N ILE A 409 23.01 -21.44 12.96
CA ILE A 409 22.63 -22.49 13.92
C ILE A 409 21.67 -23.49 13.27
N LEU A 410 20.64 -23.01 12.56
CA LEU A 410 19.71 -23.87 11.83
C LEU A 410 20.44 -24.75 10.81
N ASN A 411 21.37 -24.19 10.03
CA ASN A 411 22.13 -24.97 9.05
C ASN A 411 23.07 -26.01 9.71
N ARG A 412 23.49 -25.83 10.96
CA ARG A 412 24.25 -26.85 11.69
C ARG A 412 23.35 -28.02 12.08
N SER A 413 22.16 -27.73 12.61
CA SER A 413 21.25 -28.73 13.18
C SER A 413 20.34 -29.43 12.16
N ASP A 414 19.94 -28.74 11.09
CA ASP A 414 19.01 -29.25 10.07
C ASP A 414 19.66 -29.25 8.67
N PRO A 415 20.06 -30.43 8.14
CA PRO A 415 20.58 -30.55 6.78
C PRO A 415 19.64 -30.05 5.69
N ASN A 416 18.31 -30.06 5.89
CA ASN A 416 17.36 -29.57 4.89
C ASN A 416 17.43 -28.05 4.72
N ALA A 417 17.78 -27.32 5.78
CA ALA A 417 17.95 -25.87 5.72
C ALA A 417 19.11 -25.48 4.80
N ARG A 418 20.10 -26.38 4.60
CA ARG A 418 21.30 -26.13 3.79
C ARG A 418 21.03 -25.97 2.30
N GLN A 419 19.80 -26.25 1.86
CA GLN A 419 19.37 -26.10 0.48
C GLN A 419 19.05 -24.63 0.12
N TYR A 420 18.94 -23.75 1.13
CA TYR A 420 18.44 -22.39 0.96
C TYR A 420 19.52 -21.34 1.26
N THR A 421 19.44 -20.21 0.54
CA THR A 421 20.16 -18.98 0.87
C THR A 421 19.44 -18.23 2.00
N TYR A 422 20.06 -17.17 2.53
CA TYR A 422 19.49 -16.44 3.65
C TYR A 422 18.16 -15.74 3.32
N ASP A 423 18.00 -15.19 2.10
CA ASP A 423 16.74 -14.60 1.63
C ASP A 423 15.63 -15.64 1.38
N GLN A 424 16.01 -16.87 1.03
CA GLN A 424 15.07 -17.95 0.74
C GLN A 424 14.59 -18.66 2.01
N ILE A 425 15.36 -18.63 3.11
CA ILE A 425 15.05 -19.44 4.30
C ILE A 425 13.66 -19.17 4.88
N LEU A 426 13.17 -17.93 4.79
CA LEU A 426 11.85 -17.56 5.32
C LEU A 426 10.68 -18.16 4.54
N GLN A 427 10.90 -18.64 3.32
CA GLN A 427 9.90 -19.39 2.55
C GLN A 427 9.63 -20.77 3.18
N HIS A 428 10.60 -21.31 3.92
CA HIS A 428 10.58 -22.69 4.44
C HIS A 428 10.59 -22.77 5.97
N TYR A 429 11.10 -21.73 6.64
CA TYR A 429 11.20 -21.67 8.09
C TYR A 429 10.60 -20.36 8.63
N VAL A 430 10.07 -20.43 9.84
CA VAL A 430 9.51 -19.29 10.59
C VAL A 430 10.49 -18.92 11.69
N TRP A 431 10.84 -17.63 11.74
CA TRP A 431 11.60 -17.06 12.84
C TRP A 431 10.68 -16.75 14.03
N ASN A 432 11.02 -17.30 15.19
CA ASN A 432 10.36 -16.97 16.46
C ASN A 432 11.23 -15.95 17.21
N GLU A 433 10.71 -14.73 17.37
CA GLU A 433 11.43 -13.62 18.01
C GLU A 433 11.64 -13.86 19.52
N THR A 434 10.70 -14.53 20.19
CA THR A 434 10.75 -14.80 21.63
C THR A 434 11.78 -15.87 21.94
N ASP A 435 11.67 -17.02 21.27
CA ASP A 435 12.53 -18.18 21.53
C ASP A 435 13.86 -18.10 20.76
N ARG A 436 13.99 -17.14 19.82
CA ARG A 436 15.16 -16.93 18.96
C ARG A 436 15.57 -18.19 18.17
N ILE A 437 14.58 -19.00 17.78
CA ILE A 437 14.75 -20.21 16.99
C ILE A 437 13.99 -20.14 15.67
N ARG A 438 14.41 -20.97 14.72
CA ARG A 438 13.67 -21.21 13.47
C ARG A 438 13.00 -22.57 13.51
N THR A 439 11.73 -22.61 13.11
CA THR A 439 10.95 -23.86 12.98
C THR A 439 10.42 -24.00 11.57
N ILE A 440 10.12 -25.22 11.14
CA ILE A 440 9.59 -25.47 9.79
C ILE A 440 8.26 -24.74 9.60
N ARG A 441 8.13 -24.03 8.48
CA ARG A 441 6.92 -23.32 8.10
C ARG A 441 5.82 -24.31 7.71
N LYS A 442 4.69 -24.21 8.41
CA LYS A 442 3.51 -25.04 8.14
C LYS A 442 2.53 -24.41 7.14
N LYS A 443 2.45 -23.07 7.10
CA LYS A 443 1.48 -22.32 6.27
C LYS A 443 2.05 -20.98 5.77
N GLY A 444 1.49 -20.52 4.65
CA GLY A 444 1.82 -19.23 4.03
C GLY A 444 3.17 -19.23 3.32
N LYS A 445 3.48 -18.13 2.65
CA LYS A 445 4.79 -17.87 2.02
C LYS A 445 5.27 -16.49 2.46
N GLN A 446 6.56 -16.38 2.78
CA GLN A 446 7.23 -15.12 3.09
C GLN A 446 8.54 -15.05 2.33
N ILE A 447 8.82 -13.88 1.75
CA ILE A 447 10.07 -13.61 1.06
C ILE A 447 10.99 -12.85 2.01
N GLY A 448 12.23 -13.31 2.18
CA GLY A 448 13.27 -12.54 2.85
C GLY A 448 13.87 -11.51 1.91
N ARG A 449 14.12 -10.30 2.42
CA ARG A 449 14.87 -9.25 1.72
C ARG A 449 15.98 -8.73 2.62
N LEU A 450 17.23 -8.91 2.20
CA LEU A 450 18.36 -8.31 2.92
C LEU A 450 18.29 -6.79 2.86
N LEU A 451 18.73 -6.14 3.95
CA LEU A 451 18.92 -4.68 3.99
C LEU A 451 19.73 -4.20 2.78
N TYR A 452 19.36 -3.03 2.27
CA TYR A 452 20.11 -2.38 1.20
C TYR A 452 21.48 -1.96 1.73
N THR A 453 22.54 -2.31 1.01
CA THR A 453 23.89 -1.82 1.22
C THR A 453 24.43 -1.28 -0.10
N HIS A 454 24.99 -0.08 -0.05
CA HIS A 454 25.66 0.53 -1.19
C HIS A 454 26.96 -0.23 -1.51
N HIS A 455 27.38 -0.28 -2.78
CA HIS A 455 28.57 -1.02 -3.20
C HIS A 455 29.87 -0.47 -2.57
N SER A 456 29.89 0.81 -2.20
CA SER A 456 31.01 1.42 -1.47
C SER A 456 31.12 0.96 -0.01
N ALA A 457 30.17 0.17 0.51
CA ALA A 457 30.22 -0.37 1.88
C ALA A 457 31.22 -1.54 2.03
N GLY A 458 31.98 -1.86 0.98
CA GLY A 458 33.09 -2.83 1.01
C GLY A 458 32.64 -4.23 1.47
N GLU A 459 33.31 -4.76 2.49
CA GLU A 459 33.05 -6.06 3.12
C GLU A 459 31.56 -6.33 3.40
N LEU A 460 30.79 -5.29 3.75
CA LEU A 460 29.38 -5.47 4.14
C LEU A 460 28.51 -5.73 2.92
N TRP A 461 28.90 -5.15 1.78
CA TRP A 461 28.28 -5.42 0.50
C TRP A 461 28.63 -6.84 0.00
N TYR A 462 29.88 -7.26 0.12
CA TYR A 462 30.30 -8.63 -0.22
C TYR A 462 29.59 -9.67 0.65
N LEU A 463 29.51 -9.45 1.97
CA LEU A 463 28.72 -10.31 2.87
C LEU A 463 27.26 -10.43 2.41
N ARG A 464 26.61 -9.32 2.02
CA ARG A 464 25.24 -9.34 1.48
C ARG A 464 25.13 -10.20 0.22
N LEU A 465 26.10 -10.09 -0.68
CA LEU A 465 26.15 -10.91 -1.89
C LEU A 465 26.29 -12.38 -1.55
N LEU A 466 27.25 -12.73 -0.69
CA LEU A 466 27.46 -14.12 -0.28
C LEU A 466 26.21 -14.71 0.38
N LEU A 467 25.54 -13.97 1.27
CA LEU A 467 24.29 -14.43 1.91
C LEU A 467 23.15 -14.66 0.91
N SER A 468 23.19 -14.00 -0.24
CA SER A 468 22.18 -14.13 -1.31
C SER A 468 22.52 -15.23 -2.32
N ASN A 469 23.72 -15.80 -2.28
CA ASN A 469 24.22 -16.75 -3.28
C ASN A 469 24.70 -18.09 -2.68
N ILE A 470 25.26 -18.08 -1.46
CA ILE A 470 25.73 -19.27 -0.76
C ILE A 470 24.57 -19.90 0.01
N ARG A 471 24.37 -21.20 -0.23
CA ARG A 471 23.37 -22.02 0.44
C ARG A 471 23.96 -22.71 1.66
N GLY A 472 23.19 -22.75 2.74
CA GLY A 472 23.55 -23.52 3.94
C GLY A 472 24.84 -23.16 4.69
N PRO A 473 25.32 -21.90 4.71
CA PRO A 473 26.50 -21.58 5.51
C PRO A 473 26.25 -21.87 6.99
N THR A 474 27.21 -22.46 7.68
CA THR A 474 27.10 -22.82 9.10
C THR A 474 27.81 -21.83 10.03
N SER A 475 28.52 -20.84 9.50
CA SER A 475 29.16 -19.75 10.26
C SER A 475 29.60 -18.61 9.34
N PHE A 476 30.15 -17.55 9.91
CA PHE A 476 30.81 -16.49 9.14
C PHE A 476 32.06 -16.99 8.42
N GLU A 477 32.84 -17.89 9.03
CA GLU A 477 34.00 -18.53 8.40
C GLU A 477 33.58 -19.41 7.22
N ALA A 478 32.45 -20.11 7.33
CA ALA A 478 31.90 -20.90 6.24
C ALA A 478 31.55 -20.03 5.02
N LEU A 479 31.06 -18.80 5.23
CA LEU A 479 30.82 -17.85 4.13
C LEU A 479 32.11 -17.41 3.44
N LYS A 480 33.23 -17.33 4.19
CA LYS A 480 34.56 -16.98 3.65
C LYS A 480 35.31 -18.18 3.09
N THR A 481 34.70 -19.37 3.04
CA THR A 481 35.37 -20.59 2.58
C THR A 481 34.83 -21.00 1.22
N ILE A 482 35.68 -20.96 0.20
CA ILE A 482 35.35 -21.35 -1.17
C ILE A 482 36.28 -22.51 -1.56
N ASN A 483 35.70 -23.63 -2.00
CA ASN A 483 36.44 -24.84 -2.40
C ASN A 483 37.47 -25.32 -1.34
N GLY A 484 37.13 -25.19 -0.05
CA GLY A 484 37.99 -25.60 1.07
C GLY A 484 39.09 -24.59 1.45
N VAL A 485 39.19 -23.46 0.75
CA VAL A 485 40.13 -22.37 1.08
C VAL A 485 39.38 -21.27 1.83
N GLN A 486 39.83 -20.97 3.05
CA GLN A 486 39.29 -19.89 3.87
C GLN A 486 40.01 -18.57 3.57
N TYR A 487 39.25 -17.55 3.19
CA TYR A 487 39.74 -16.20 2.92
C TYR A 487 39.68 -15.32 4.17
N ARG A 488 40.52 -14.27 4.21
CA ARG A 488 40.59 -13.33 5.35
C ARG A 488 39.33 -12.48 5.43
N THR A 489 38.85 -12.02 4.27
CA THR A 489 37.71 -11.11 4.04
C THR A 489 36.57 -11.83 3.29
N PHE A 490 35.41 -11.17 3.16
CA PHE A 490 34.24 -11.67 2.43
C PHE A 490 34.34 -11.47 0.91
#